data_AF-C3Z4H5-F1
#
_entry.id   AF-C3Z4H5-F1
#
_cell.length_a   1.000
_cell.length_b   1.000
_cell.length_c   1.000
_cell.angle_alpha   90.00
_cell.angle_beta   90.00
_cell.angle_gamma   90.00
#
_symmetry.space_group_name_H-M   'P 1'
#
loop_
_entity.id
_entity.type
_entity.pdbx_description
1 polymer ?
#
loop_
_entity_poly.entity_id
_entity_poly.type
_entity_poly.pdbx_seq_one_letter_code
_entity_poly.pdbx_strand_id
1 'polypeptide(L)'
;IYSVVIFNRRDCCRERLNPFNIHIGDSNQTSMNPKCGGDHRIDVDQPSIVVSCQGMRGRYVGIRLPGSSRVLSLCEVQVFSGRPLLHLVFFSF
;
A
#
# COMPACT_ATOMS: atom_id res chain seq x y z
N ILE A 1 10.18 2.07 -7.49
CA ILE A 1 9.41 1.23 -6.54
C ILE A 1 8.87 0.04 -7.32
N TYR A 2 9.37 -1.16 -7.02
CA TYR A 2 9.03 -2.39 -7.71
C TYR A 2 7.93 -3.16 -7.01
N SER A 3 7.95 -3.19 -5.67
CA SER A 3 6.90 -3.85 -4.90
C SER A 3 6.59 -3.09 -3.62
N VAL A 4 5.35 -3.23 -3.18
CA VAL A 4 4.86 -2.76 -1.89
C VAL A 4 4.23 -3.95 -1.19
N VAL A 5 4.66 -4.25 0.03
CA VAL A 5 4.09 -5.30 0.87
C VAL A 5 3.26 -4.64 1.96
N ILE A 6 2.01 -5.08 2.10
CA ILE A 6 1.06 -4.52 3.06
C ILE A 6 0.69 -5.63 4.04
N PHE A 7 0.91 -5.39 5.33
CA PHE A 7 0.49 -6.25 6.41
C PHE A 7 -0.82 -5.73 6.99
N ASN A 8 -1.89 -6.51 6.84
CA ASN A 8 -3.21 -6.12 7.30
C ASN A 8 -3.35 -6.33 8.82
N ARG A 9 -4.29 -5.60 9.43
CA ARG A 9 -4.67 -5.80 10.83
C ARG A 9 -5.27 -7.22 11.02
N ARG A 10 -4.92 -7.89 12.13
CA ARG A 10 -5.26 -9.31 12.37
C ARG A 10 -6.13 -9.60 13.58
N ASP A 11 -6.14 -8.73 14.58
CA ASP A 11 -6.90 -8.88 15.82
C ASP A 11 -8.40 -8.69 15.64
N CYS A 12 -8.83 -7.85 14.69
CA CYS A 12 -10.23 -7.73 14.26
C CYS A 12 -10.34 -7.02 12.91
N CYS A 13 -11.53 -7.08 12.29
CA CYS A 13 -11.93 -6.20 11.19
C CYS A 13 -11.03 -6.25 9.93
N ARG A 14 -10.41 -7.41 9.69
CA ARG A 14 -9.51 -7.68 8.57
C ARG A 14 -10.13 -7.38 7.20
N GLU A 15 -11.45 -7.48 7.09
CA GLU A 15 -12.22 -7.19 5.89
C GLU A 15 -12.17 -5.71 5.47
N ARG A 16 -11.88 -4.79 6.39
CA ARG A 16 -11.94 -3.33 6.15
C ARG A 16 -10.94 -2.83 5.11
N LEU A 17 -9.82 -3.53 4.93
CA LEU A 17 -8.82 -3.15 3.93
C LEU A 17 -9.37 -3.28 2.51
N ASN A 18 -10.31 -4.18 2.25
CA ASN A 18 -10.76 -4.48 0.89
C ASN A 18 -11.96 -3.64 0.44
N PRO A 19 -11.99 -3.15 -0.82
CA PRO A 19 -10.84 -3.00 -1.73
C PRO A 19 -9.96 -1.81 -1.30
N PHE A 20 -8.72 -1.77 -1.79
CA PHE A 20 -7.82 -0.62 -1.64
C PHE A 20 -7.05 -0.34 -2.95
N ASN A 21 -6.44 0.83 -3.07
CA ASN A 21 -5.53 1.16 -4.17
C ASN A 21 -4.25 1.82 -3.64
N ILE A 22 -3.17 1.66 -4.40
CA ILE A 22 -1.86 2.23 -4.10
C ILE A 22 -1.56 3.31 -5.13
N HIS A 23 -1.07 4.46 -4.68
CA HIS A 23 -0.68 5.59 -5.53
C HIS A 23 0.80 5.92 -5.31
N ILE A 24 1.56 6.12 -6.38
CA ILE A 24 3.01 6.37 -6.32
C ILE A 24 3.38 7.56 -7.19
N GLY A 25 4.06 8.56 -6.63
CA GLY A 25 4.52 9.73 -7.37
C GLY A 25 5.20 10.76 -6.46
N ASP A 26 5.51 11.93 -7.02
CA ASP A 26 6.25 12.99 -6.32
C ASP A 26 5.35 14.05 -5.66
N SER A 27 4.03 14.00 -5.89
CA SER A 27 3.08 14.88 -5.21
C SER A 27 2.87 14.43 -3.76
N ASN A 28 2.89 15.40 -2.84
CA ASN A 28 2.49 15.19 -1.45
C ASN A 28 0.99 14.90 -1.31
N GLN A 29 0.17 15.38 -2.25
CA GLN A 29 -1.21 14.97 -2.41
C GLN A 29 -1.24 13.62 -3.12
N THR A 30 -1.09 12.55 -2.34
CA THR A 30 -0.97 11.18 -2.85
C THR A 30 -2.15 10.75 -3.72
N SER A 31 -3.31 11.40 -3.57
CA SER A 31 -4.50 11.21 -4.40
C SER A 31 -4.32 11.58 -5.87
N MET A 32 -3.41 12.52 -6.17
CA MET A 32 -3.10 13.00 -7.52
C MET A 32 -2.03 12.15 -8.21
N ASN A 33 -1.31 11.31 -7.46
CA ASN A 33 -0.30 10.43 -8.02
C ASN A 33 -0.96 9.28 -8.81
N PRO A 34 -0.31 8.73 -9.86
CA PRO A 34 -0.85 7.60 -10.61
C PRO A 34 -0.99 6.35 -9.72
N LYS A 35 -1.99 5.50 -10.03
CA LYS A 35 -2.18 4.22 -9.34
C LYS A 35 -1.08 3.24 -9.73
N CYS A 36 -0.56 2.52 -8.73
CA CYS A 36 0.17 1.27 -8.93
C CYS A 36 -0.84 0.16 -9.23
N GLY A 37 -1.07 -0.08 -10.52
CA GLY A 37 -2.08 -1.02 -11.01
C GLY A 37 -3.50 -0.49 -10.81
N GLY A 38 -4.40 -1.38 -10.39
CA GLY A 38 -5.82 -1.08 -10.18
C GLY A 38 -6.22 -1.10 -8.71
N ASP A 39 -7.43 -1.60 -8.45
CA ASP A 39 -7.88 -1.89 -7.10
C ASP A 39 -7.40 -3.28 -6.69
N HIS A 40 -6.84 -3.37 -5.49
CA HIS A 40 -6.26 -4.56 -4.90
C HIS A 40 -7.18 -5.12 -3.82
N ARG A 41 -7.08 -6.44 -3.62
CA ARG A 41 -7.77 -7.17 -2.57
C ARG A 41 -6.83 -8.18 -1.97
N ILE A 42 -6.75 -8.25 -0.65
CA ILE A 42 -6.08 -9.32 0.07
C ILE A 42 -7.10 -10.40 0.45
N ASP A 43 -6.73 -11.67 0.38
CA ASP A 43 -7.50 -12.70 1.06
C ASP A 43 -7.45 -12.43 2.57
N VAL A 44 -8.60 -12.29 3.21
CA VAL A 44 -8.67 -11.91 4.63
C VAL A 44 -7.95 -12.89 5.55
N ASP A 45 -7.76 -14.14 5.13
CA ASP A 45 -7.01 -15.13 5.91
C ASP A 45 -5.49 -14.99 5.79
N GLN A 46 -5.01 -14.29 4.75
CA GLN A 46 -3.59 -13.97 4.59
C GLN A 46 -3.15 -12.78 5.47
N PRO A 47 -1.94 -12.83 6.04
CA PRO A 47 -1.42 -11.75 6.89
C PRO A 47 -0.96 -10.54 6.07
N SER A 48 -0.53 -10.77 4.83
CA SER A 48 0.00 -9.73 3.96
C SER A 48 -0.26 -10.00 2.49
N ILE A 49 -0.11 -8.94 1.68
CA ILE A 49 -0.17 -8.98 0.23
C ILE A 49 1.06 -8.28 -0.34
N VAL A 50 1.62 -8.88 -1.39
CA VAL A 50 2.70 -8.27 -2.19
C VAL A 50 2.09 -7.69 -3.46
N VAL A 51 2.20 -6.39 -3.64
CA VAL A 51 1.74 -5.68 -4.83
C VAL A 51 2.93 -5.29 -5.69
N SER A 52 2.94 -5.73 -6.96
CA SER A 52 3.95 -5.31 -7.94
C SER A 52 3.57 -3.99 -8.58
N CYS A 53 4.48 -3.01 -8.49
CA CYS A 53 4.34 -1.67 -9.05
C CYS A 53 5.25 -1.42 -10.25
N GLN A 54 5.79 -2.47 -10.87
CA GLN A 54 6.49 -2.41 -12.17
C GLN A 54 7.58 -1.32 -12.28
N GLY A 55 8.25 -1.00 -11.17
CA GLY A 55 9.35 -0.03 -11.16
C GLY A 55 8.92 1.44 -11.18
N MET A 56 7.66 1.77 -10.85
CA MET A 56 7.16 3.15 -10.74
C MET A 56 8.08 4.07 -9.94
N ARG A 57 8.25 5.31 -10.38
CA ARG A 57 9.09 6.32 -9.73
C ARG A 57 8.22 7.28 -8.92
N GLY A 58 8.68 7.63 -7.73
CA GLY A 58 7.99 8.58 -6.85
C GLY A 58 8.60 8.63 -5.46
N ARG A 59 8.45 9.79 -4.81
CA ARG A 59 8.83 10.02 -3.41
C ARG A 59 7.77 9.56 -2.41
N TYR A 60 6.49 9.58 -2.79
CA TYR A 60 5.38 9.27 -1.91
C TYR A 60 4.64 8.00 -2.36
N VAL A 61 4.29 7.16 -1.38
CA VAL A 61 3.41 6.00 -1.55
C VAL A 61 2.16 6.24 -0.70
N GLY A 62 1.00 6.31 -1.35
CA GLY A 62 -0.29 6.45 -0.69
C GLY A 62 -1.13 5.18 -0.81
N ILE A 63 -1.61 4.64 0.30
CA ILE A 63 -2.58 3.54 0.32
C ILE A 63 -3.95 4.16 0.62
N ARG A 64 -4.95 3.87 -0.20
CA ARG A 64 -6.28 4.46 -0.06
C ARG A 64 -7.38 3.43 -0.18
N LEU A 65 -8.44 3.68 0.57
CA LEU A 65 -9.70 2.95 0.48
C LEU A 65 -10.66 3.75 -0.40
N PRO A 66 -11.08 3.27 -1.58
CA PRO A 66 -12.12 3.92 -2.35
C PRO A 66 -13.45 3.87 -1.60
N GLY A 67 -14.26 4.93 -1.73
CA GLY A 67 -15.50 5.15 -1.00
C GLY A 67 -15.36 6.19 0.11
N SER A 68 -16.50 6.61 0.67
CA SER A 68 -16.56 7.55 1.80
C SER A 68 -16.58 6.83 3.15
N SER A 69 -16.12 7.52 4.20
CA SER A 69 -16.23 7.08 5.61
C SER A 69 -15.63 5.70 5.92
N ARG A 70 -14.57 5.31 5.23
CA ARG A 70 -13.84 4.06 5.48
C ARG A 70 -12.62 4.29 6.36
N VAL A 71 -12.34 3.31 7.22
CA VAL A 71 -11.19 3.34 8.14
C VAL A 71 -10.09 2.43 7.60
N LEU A 72 -8.93 3.02 7.33
CA LEU A 72 -7.71 2.28 6.98
C LEU A 72 -6.96 1.91 8.26
N SER A 73 -6.63 0.62 8.41
CA SER A 73 -5.81 0.12 9.51
C SER A 73 -4.83 -0.90 8.94
N LEU A 74 -3.54 -0.63 9.09
CA LEU A 74 -2.45 -1.46 8.60
C LEU A 74 -1.49 -1.70 9.76
N CYS A 75 -0.93 -2.91 9.86
CA CYS A 75 0.11 -3.18 10.84
C CYS A 75 1.46 -2.64 10.35
N GLU A 76 1.74 -2.83 9.07
CA GLU A 76 3.02 -2.47 8.48
C GLU A 76 2.89 -2.30 6.97
N VAL A 77 3.72 -1.43 6.41
CA VAL A 77 3.91 -1.26 4.98
C VAL A 77 5.40 -1.30 4.69
N GLN A 78 5.81 -2.12 3.73
CA GLN A 78 7.20 -2.21 3.27
C GLN A 78 7.25 -1.84 1.78
N VAL A 79 8.20 -0.98 1.42
CA VAL A 79 8.36 -0.50 0.04
C VAL A 79 9.73 -0.92 -0.48
N PHE A 80 9.75 -1.60 -1.63
CA PHE A 80 10.97 -2.08 -2.25
C PHE A 80 11.23 -1.32 -3.56
N SER A 81 12.38 -0.68 -3.67
CA SER A 81 12.90 -0.11 -4.92
C SER A 81 14.10 -0.96 -5.35
N GLY A 82 14.17 -1.39 -6.61
CA GLY A 82 15.08 -2.43 -7.11
C GLY A 82 16.55 -2.03 -7.19
N ARG A 83 17.00 -1.13 -6.32
CA ARG A 83 18.41 -0.94 -6.01
C ARG A 83 18.71 -1.72 -4.73
N PRO A 84 19.81 -2.49 -4.65
CA PRO A 84 20.16 -3.31 -3.49
C PRO A 84 20.67 -2.47 -2.30
N LEU A 85 20.04 -1.33 -2.02
CA LEU A 85 20.31 -0.48 -0.87
C LEU A 85 18.96 -0.03 -0.29
N LEU A 86 18.45 -0.88 0.61
CA LEU A 86 17.73 -0.53 1.84
C LEU A 86 17.11 0.88 1.87
N HIS A 87 15.88 1.00 1.38
CA HIS A 87 14.97 2.00 1.91
C HIS A 87 13.67 1.30 2.30
N LEU A 88 13.77 0.59 3.42
CA LEU A 88 12.60 0.09 4.14
C LEU A 88 12.00 1.28 4.88
N VAL A 89 10.91 1.83 4.35
CA VAL A 89 10.13 2.82 5.07
C VAL A 89 9.10 2.07 5.90
N PHE A 90 9.39 1.89 7.19
CA PHE A 90 8.44 1.34 8.15
C PHE A 90 7.53 2.46 8.64
N PHE A 91 6.22 2.30 8.45
CA PHE A 91 5.23 3.09 9.18
C PHE A 91 4.51 2.15 10.14
N SER A 92 4.84 2.23 11.43
CA SER A 92 3.96 1.73 12.49
C SER A 92 2.97 2.86 12.80
N PHE A 93 1.69 2.64 12.51
CA PHE A 93 0.59 3.57 12.80
C PHE A 93 -0.08 3.21 14.13
#